data_AF-A0AA36AUW7-F1
#
_entry.id   AF-A0AA36AUW7-F1
#
_cell.length_a   1.000
_cell.length_b   1.000
_cell.length_c   1.000
_cell.angle_alpha   90.00
_cell.angle_beta   90.00
_cell.angle_gamma   90.00
#
_symmetry.space_group_name_H-M   'P 1'
#
loop_
_entity.id
_entity.type
_entity.pdbx_description
1 polymer ?
#
loop_
_entity_poly.entity_id
_entity_poly.type
_entity_poly.pdbx_seq_one_letter_code
_entity_poly.pdbx_strand_id
1 'polypeptide(L)'
;MAENSDTEITNLMSASSKKEKKKPDWHRFGLSWEQAKATDSYSGFLTDNNEAFYQHADEGKQNELFAEDLQLSHKPWWKANFFISEPILFGTWDGVFTSCLINLLGVVIFLRMGWIVGNTGIWLAIVVILFSSGVVLIVSLSAIGVCERCKMDGGGVYFLISHVLGGRIGGSVGVMYCFSQAAGCSLSVMGFGESIMGLMEDSNPWIARGIATAVVLLLLGINVAGVKWVIRVQLVLLVIIFLSVMDFLVGSFVHTDPANGVLGYLASNLNNNSQSDFLEGESFFTIMGLFFSTVTGILAGINMSGDLHDPFNNIPTGTLSALGVSTFLYVAIATVLGATCTRASLQGYYMIAEKVSVIGILFLAGLYISSISSCMGSLYGPPRILQSIANENVIPAIKLLGQGVLTRFLSMLLLW
;
A
#
# COMPACT_ATOMS: atom_id res chain seq x y z
N MET A 1 75.52 -50.07 -14.65
CA MET A 1 74.30 -50.57 -15.31
C MET A 1 73.19 -50.55 -14.28
N ALA A 2 72.26 -49.61 -14.49
CA ALA A 2 71.04 -49.32 -13.72
C ALA A 2 71.27 -48.74 -12.30
N GLU A 3 71.33 -47.43 -12.00
CA GLU A 3 71.13 -46.19 -12.78
C GLU A 3 69.90 -46.21 -13.70
N ASN A 4 68.70 -46.16 -13.13
CA ASN A 4 67.47 -45.58 -13.71
C ASN A 4 66.21 -46.02 -12.96
N SER A 5 65.86 -45.33 -11.88
CA SER A 5 64.45 -45.25 -11.45
C SER A 5 64.17 -44.10 -10.48
N ASP A 6 65.18 -43.57 -9.79
CA ASP A 6 64.98 -42.44 -8.85
C ASP A 6 65.23 -41.06 -9.48
N THR A 7 65.54 -41.01 -10.79
CA THR A 7 65.80 -39.77 -11.56
C THR A 7 64.59 -39.29 -12.39
N GLU A 8 63.45 -39.99 -12.35
CA GLU A 8 62.25 -39.64 -13.12
C GLU A 8 61.14 -38.96 -12.30
N ILE A 9 61.19 -38.98 -10.96
CA ILE A 9 60.17 -38.33 -10.12
C ILE A 9 60.59 -36.92 -9.67
N THR A 10 61.89 -36.61 -9.67
CA THR A 10 62.43 -35.28 -9.33
C THR A 10 62.49 -34.31 -10.51
N ASN A 11 62.26 -34.77 -11.74
CA ASN A 11 62.30 -33.96 -12.96
C ASN A 11 60.92 -33.54 -13.50
N LEU A 12 59.82 -33.90 -12.83
CA LEU A 12 58.47 -33.37 -13.14
C LEU A 12 58.03 -32.20 -12.24
N MET A 13 58.85 -31.79 -11.27
CA MET A 13 58.58 -30.60 -10.44
C MET A 13 59.52 -29.41 -10.70
N SER A 14 60.44 -29.50 -11.67
CA SER A 14 61.35 -28.40 -12.06
C SER A 14 60.99 -27.69 -13.38
N ALA A 15 59.78 -27.91 -13.91
CA ALA A 15 59.27 -27.22 -15.10
C ALA A 15 58.06 -26.31 -14.78
N SER A 16 58.30 -25.24 -14.01
CA SER A 16 57.42 -24.06 -14.05
C SER A 16 58.29 -22.80 -14.03
N SER A 17 58.86 -22.53 -15.21
CA SER A 17 59.59 -21.32 -15.53
C SER A 17 58.74 -20.07 -15.25
N LYS A 18 59.38 -19.06 -14.67
CA LYS A 18 58.91 -17.68 -14.51
C LYS A 18 58.10 -17.23 -15.74
N LYS A 19 56.77 -17.23 -15.65
CA LYS A 19 55.93 -16.43 -16.56
C LYS A 19 55.89 -15.01 -16.03
N GLU A 20 56.66 -14.13 -16.65
CA GLU A 20 56.45 -12.69 -16.59
C GLU A 20 54.96 -12.39 -16.82
N LYS A 21 54.29 -11.78 -15.83
CA LYS A 21 52.94 -11.26 -16.02
C LYS A 21 53.03 -10.09 -16.99
N LYS A 22 52.72 -10.34 -18.27
CA LYS A 22 52.47 -9.29 -19.27
C LYS A 22 51.49 -8.29 -18.67
N LYS A 23 51.89 -7.02 -18.62
CA LYS A 23 51.00 -5.91 -18.25
C LYS A 23 49.82 -5.90 -19.23
N PRO A 24 48.57 -5.62 -18.77
CA PRO A 24 47.44 -5.49 -19.67
C PRO A 24 47.71 -4.34 -20.64
N ASP A 25 47.46 -4.55 -21.93
CA ASP A 25 47.61 -3.52 -22.95
C ASP A 25 46.35 -2.64 -22.96
N TRP A 26 46.39 -1.57 -22.17
CA TRP A 26 45.28 -0.64 -21.97
C TRP A 26 45.03 0.28 -23.19
N HIS A 27 45.90 0.25 -24.21
CA HIS A 27 45.67 0.98 -25.46
C HIS A 27 44.43 0.48 -26.21
N ARG A 28 44.01 -0.77 -26.00
CA ARG A 28 42.76 -1.32 -26.55
C ARG A 28 41.50 -0.65 -25.96
N PHE A 29 41.63 0.00 -24.80
CA PHE A 29 40.55 0.69 -24.09
C PHE A 29 40.70 2.22 -24.11
N GLY A 30 41.64 2.76 -24.88
CA GLY A 30 41.81 4.21 -25.06
C GLY A 30 42.38 4.97 -23.86
N LEU A 31 43.02 4.28 -22.90
CA LEU A 31 43.58 4.90 -21.69
C LEU A 31 45.11 5.01 -21.81
N SER A 32 45.61 6.25 -21.88
CA SER A 32 47.04 6.60 -21.97
C SER A 32 47.59 7.02 -20.59
N TRP A 33 48.85 6.67 -20.32
CA TRP A 33 49.57 6.85 -19.06
C TRP A 33 49.91 8.31 -18.69
N GLU A 34 49.54 9.29 -19.52
CA GLU A 34 49.87 10.70 -19.27
C GLU A 34 48.95 11.42 -18.26
N GLN A 35 47.81 10.84 -17.87
CA GLN A 35 46.91 11.44 -16.87
C GLN A 35 47.28 11.10 -15.41
N ALA A 36 48.25 10.20 -15.18
CA ALA A 36 48.64 9.76 -13.84
C ALA A 36 49.79 10.58 -13.21
N LYS A 37 50.26 11.65 -13.87
CA LYS A 37 51.43 12.45 -13.42
C LYS A 37 51.11 13.61 -12.47
N ALA A 38 49.84 13.81 -12.09
CA ALA A 38 49.45 14.95 -11.25
C ALA A 38 49.53 14.69 -9.74
N THR A 39 49.98 13.50 -9.30
CA THR A 39 49.90 13.09 -7.88
C THR A 39 51.17 12.45 -7.32
N ASP A 40 52.33 12.72 -7.91
CA ASP A 40 53.63 12.33 -7.33
C ASP A 40 54.46 13.57 -6.98
N SER A 41 54.18 14.13 -5.81
CA SER A 41 55.10 14.99 -5.08
C SER A 41 54.96 14.66 -3.61
N TYR A 42 55.67 13.63 -3.17
CA TYR A 42 56.66 13.67 -2.08
C TYR A 42 57.13 12.24 -1.80
N SER A 43 58.39 12.00 -2.13
CA SER A 43 59.16 10.81 -1.78
C SER A 43 59.79 10.99 -0.40
N GLY A 44 59.94 9.90 0.37
CA GLY A 44 60.72 9.97 1.61
C GLY A 44 60.66 8.77 2.55
N PHE A 45 61.38 7.71 2.19
CA PHE A 45 62.20 6.88 3.09
C PHE A 45 61.55 5.84 4.04
N LEU A 46 62.18 4.66 4.00
CA LEU A 46 61.87 3.39 4.66
C LEU A 46 62.24 3.39 6.16
N THR A 47 61.52 2.66 7.01
CA THR A 47 62.05 1.49 7.77
C THR A 47 61.00 0.81 8.64
N ASP A 48 61.23 -0.50 8.82
CA ASP A 48 60.53 -1.50 9.62
C ASP A 48 59.92 -1.02 10.95
N ASN A 49 58.63 -1.31 11.13
CA ASN A 49 58.11 -2.07 12.27
C ASN A 49 56.63 -2.37 12.02
N ASN A 50 56.34 -3.62 11.64
CA ASN A 50 55.01 -4.18 11.70
C ASN A 50 54.58 -4.28 13.17
N GLU A 51 53.61 -3.45 13.58
CA GLU A 51 52.47 -3.86 14.44
C GLU A 51 51.47 -2.74 14.79
N ALA A 52 51.60 -1.50 14.27
CA ALA A 52 50.71 -0.39 14.68
C ALA A 52 49.90 0.31 13.56
N PHE A 53 49.79 -0.23 12.34
CA PHE A 53 49.21 0.53 11.22
C PHE A 53 47.78 0.13 10.76
N TYR A 54 47.10 -0.74 11.50
CA TYR A 54 45.66 -0.99 11.28
C TYR A 54 44.75 -0.06 12.10
N GLN A 55 45.26 1.04 12.67
CA GLN A 55 44.48 1.89 13.59
C GLN A 55 44.26 3.35 13.17
N HIS A 56 44.82 3.85 12.07
CA HIS A 56 44.63 5.28 11.70
C HIS A 56 44.20 5.56 10.25
N ALA A 57 43.67 4.56 9.53
CA ALA A 57 43.03 4.80 8.22
C ALA A 57 41.50 4.93 8.30
N ASP A 58 40.92 4.95 9.50
CA ASP A 58 39.46 5.01 9.72
C ASP A 58 38.98 6.36 10.30
N GLU A 59 39.89 7.27 10.68
CA GLU A 59 39.50 8.59 11.21
C GLU A 59 39.14 9.61 10.11
N GLY A 60 39.48 9.33 8.84
CA GLY A 60 39.15 10.23 7.71
C GLY A 60 37.77 9.99 7.08
N LYS A 61 37.19 8.80 7.24
CA LYS A 61 35.88 8.44 6.67
C LYS A 61 34.74 8.39 7.68
N GLN A 62 35.05 8.19 8.96
CA GLN A 62 34.03 8.33 10.01
C GLN A 62 33.62 9.80 10.22
N ASN A 63 34.51 10.76 9.95
CA ASN A 63 34.22 12.17 10.12
C ASN A 63 33.29 12.77 9.04
N GLU A 64 33.04 12.09 7.92
CA GLU A 64 32.04 12.54 6.93
C GLU A 64 30.61 12.13 7.32
N LEU A 65 30.41 11.00 8.00
CA LEU A 65 29.10 10.63 8.56
C LEU A 65 28.66 11.57 9.70
N PHE A 66 29.60 12.18 10.42
CA PHE A 66 29.32 13.19 11.45
C PHE A 66 29.47 14.64 10.97
N ALA A 67 29.98 14.88 9.76
CA ALA A 67 29.99 16.21 9.14
C ALA A 67 28.59 16.66 8.70
N GLU A 68 27.69 15.71 8.40
CA GLU A 68 26.28 15.99 8.13
C GLU A 68 25.49 16.29 9.44
N ASP A 69 25.94 15.74 10.58
CA ASP A 69 25.43 16.06 11.93
C ASP A 69 25.89 17.43 12.45
N LEU A 70 27.08 17.90 12.10
CA LEU A 70 27.52 19.25 12.50
C LEU A 70 26.80 20.37 11.73
N GLN A 71 26.23 20.10 10.55
CA GLN A 71 25.39 21.04 9.80
C GLN A 71 23.91 20.99 10.22
N LEU A 72 23.51 20.01 11.04
CA LEU A 72 22.17 19.91 11.61
C LEU A 72 21.92 20.89 12.76
N SER A 73 22.96 21.50 13.34
CA SER A 73 22.85 22.43 14.47
C SER A 73 22.15 23.76 14.14
N HIS A 74 21.88 24.07 12.87
CA HIS A 74 21.32 25.37 12.46
C HIS A 74 20.02 25.31 11.65
N LYS A 75 19.30 24.18 11.67
CA LYS A 75 17.91 24.12 11.18
C LYS A 75 16.95 24.38 12.35
N PRO A 76 15.92 25.22 12.19
CA PRO A 76 14.90 25.39 13.22
C PRO A 76 14.32 24.04 13.64
N TRP A 77 14.07 23.83 14.93
CA TRP A 77 13.56 22.57 15.51
C TRP A 77 12.34 22.00 14.76
N TRP A 78 11.48 22.87 14.22
CA TRP A 78 10.32 22.50 13.41
C TRP A 78 10.68 21.95 12.02
N LYS A 79 11.79 22.35 11.40
CA LYS A 79 12.24 21.79 10.12
C LYS A 79 12.91 20.43 10.27
N ALA A 80 13.63 20.19 11.37
CA ALA A 80 14.27 18.90 11.62
C ALA A 80 13.19 17.82 11.87
N ASN A 81 12.24 18.07 12.76
CA ASN A 81 11.16 17.11 13.06
C ASN A 81 10.13 16.93 11.94
N PHE A 82 9.88 17.94 11.12
CA PHE A 82 8.83 17.87 10.09
C PHE A 82 9.31 17.34 8.74
N PHE A 83 10.61 17.47 8.41
CA PHE A 83 11.13 17.13 7.07
C PHE A 83 12.18 16.02 7.02
N ILE A 84 12.97 15.82 8.08
CA ILE A 84 14.05 14.82 8.12
C ILE A 84 13.75 13.85 9.27
N SER A 85 12.93 12.86 8.98
CA SER A 85 12.94 11.59 9.72
C SER A 85 13.69 10.58 8.86
N GLU A 86 14.59 9.83 9.48
CA GLU A 86 15.14 8.60 8.90
C GLU A 86 14.01 7.74 8.32
N PRO A 87 14.22 7.04 7.19
CA PRO A 87 13.23 6.12 6.66
C PRO A 87 13.05 4.98 7.68
N ILE A 88 12.00 5.08 8.49
CA ILE A 88 11.54 3.97 9.32
C ILE A 88 11.01 2.89 8.37
N LEU A 89 11.83 1.87 8.11
CA LEU A 89 11.45 0.71 7.32
C LEU A 89 10.37 -0.06 8.07
N PHE A 90 9.21 -0.27 7.44
CA PHE A 90 8.07 -0.93 8.07
C PHE A 90 8.18 -2.46 8.01
N GLY A 91 7.61 -3.12 9.02
CA GLY A 91 7.46 -4.57 9.07
C GLY A 91 6.19 -5.08 8.38
N THR A 92 5.96 -6.39 8.44
CA THR A 92 4.76 -7.07 7.90
C THR A 92 3.46 -6.51 8.48
N TRP A 93 3.40 -6.40 9.80
CA TRP A 93 2.19 -6.02 10.53
C TRP A 93 1.94 -4.52 10.48
N ASP A 94 2.98 -3.72 10.72
CA ASP A 94 2.86 -2.27 10.79
C ASP A 94 2.72 -1.60 9.42
N GLY A 95 3.25 -2.23 8.36
CA GLY A 95 3.22 -1.69 7.00
C GLY A 95 2.18 -2.37 6.10
N VAL A 96 2.44 -3.60 5.68
CA VAL A 96 1.64 -4.28 4.64
C VAL A 96 0.25 -4.62 5.14
N PHE A 97 0.14 -5.30 6.30
CA PHE A 97 -1.13 -5.75 6.84
C PHE A 97 -2.08 -4.57 7.13
N THR A 98 -1.60 -3.56 7.84
CA THR A 98 -2.38 -2.36 8.18
C THR A 98 -2.83 -1.62 6.92
N SER A 99 -1.96 -1.48 5.92
CA SER A 99 -2.28 -0.81 4.66
C SER A 99 -3.31 -1.56 3.83
N CYS A 100 -3.17 -2.88 3.70
CA CYS A 100 -4.16 -3.71 3.05
C CYS A 100 -5.50 -3.66 3.80
N LEU A 101 -5.48 -3.84 5.12
CA LEU A 101 -6.70 -3.95 5.92
C LEU A 101 -7.52 -2.65 5.91
N ILE A 102 -6.89 -1.48 5.96
CA ILE A 102 -7.61 -0.19 5.88
C ILE A 102 -8.28 0.01 4.52
N ASN A 103 -7.59 -0.34 3.44
CA ASN A 103 -8.14 -0.19 2.09
C ASN A 103 -9.19 -1.27 1.75
N LEU A 104 -9.18 -2.39 2.48
CA LEU A 104 -10.23 -3.41 2.43
C LEU A 104 -11.44 -2.96 3.27
N LEU A 105 -11.22 -2.45 4.48
CA LEU A 105 -12.26 -1.92 5.38
C LEU A 105 -12.75 -0.52 4.96
N GLY A 106 -13.17 -0.38 3.70
CA GLY A 106 -13.65 0.87 3.11
C GLY A 106 -15.07 1.25 3.51
N VAL A 107 -15.51 2.41 3.02
CA VAL A 107 -16.82 3.02 3.36
C VAL A 107 -18.03 2.13 3.05
N VAL A 108 -17.92 1.24 2.06
CA VAL A 108 -19.01 0.35 1.62
C VAL A 108 -19.45 -0.61 2.72
N ILE A 109 -18.51 -1.12 3.54
CA ILE A 109 -18.87 -2.02 4.65
C ILE A 109 -19.70 -1.30 5.69
N PHE A 110 -19.38 -0.03 5.97
CA PHE A 110 -20.09 0.76 6.97
C PHE A 110 -21.48 1.21 6.48
N LEU A 111 -21.62 1.61 5.21
CA LEU A 111 -22.84 2.22 4.67
C LEU A 111 -23.73 1.32 3.82
N ARG A 112 -23.21 0.21 3.29
CA ARG A 112 -23.93 -0.58 2.29
C ARG A 112 -24.03 -2.04 2.66
N MET A 113 -23.27 -2.55 3.63
CA MET A 113 -23.37 -3.96 4.03
C MET A 113 -24.80 -4.35 4.45
N GLY A 114 -25.53 -3.48 5.16
CA GLY A 114 -26.93 -3.74 5.52
C GLY A 114 -27.83 -3.89 4.29
N TRP A 115 -27.70 -2.98 3.34
CA TRP A 115 -28.46 -3.01 2.09
C TRP A 115 -28.11 -4.21 1.19
N ILE A 116 -26.84 -4.59 1.14
CA ILE A 116 -26.37 -5.81 0.45
C ILE A 116 -27.11 -7.03 1.03
N VAL A 117 -27.05 -7.20 2.34
CA VAL A 117 -27.70 -8.33 3.03
C VAL A 117 -29.22 -8.30 2.90
N GLY A 118 -29.85 -7.12 2.95
CA GLY A 118 -31.30 -6.99 2.79
C GLY A 118 -31.80 -7.47 1.43
N ASN A 119 -31.05 -7.20 0.36
CA ASN A 119 -31.43 -7.59 -1.00
C ASN A 119 -31.04 -9.04 -1.32
N THR A 120 -29.80 -9.45 -1.06
CA THR A 120 -29.35 -10.81 -1.40
C THR A 120 -29.82 -11.86 -0.41
N GLY A 121 -30.16 -11.46 0.81
CA GLY A 121 -30.25 -12.38 1.94
C GLY A 121 -28.86 -12.85 2.40
N ILE A 122 -28.81 -13.53 3.55
CA ILE A 122 -27.57 -13.93 4.23
C ILE A 122 -26.76 -14.92 3.38
N TRP A 123 -27.41 -15.96 2.83
CA TRP A 123 -26.70 -17.01 2.09
C TRP A 123 -26.03 -16.48 0.83
N LEU A 124 -26.78 -15.71 0.03
CA LEU A 124 -26.25 -15.18 -1.21
C LEU A 124 -25.24 -14.04 -0.95
N ALA A 125 -25.40 -13.27 0.14
CA ALA A 125 -24.37 -12.32 0.58
C ALA A 125 -23.04 -13.03 0.87
N ILE A 126 -23.07 -14.15 1.61
CA ILE A 126 -21.87 -14.95 1.88
C ILE A 126 -21.25 -15.48 0.59
N VAL A 127 -22.07 -15.95 -0.37
CA VAL A 127 -21.58 -16.37 -1.69
C VAL A 127 -20.88 -15.23 -2.43
N VAL A 128 -21.47 -14.02 -2.43
CA VAL A 128 -20.84 -12.83 -3.04
C VAL A 128 -19.51 -12.49 -2.37
N ILE A 129 -19.46 -12.54 -1.03
CA ILE A 129 -18.26 -12.26 -0.25
C ILE A 129 -17.15 -13.27 -0.56
N LEU A 130 -17.47 -14.57 -0.55
CA LEU A 130 -16.50 -15.64 -0.79
C LEU A 130 -16.03 -15.65 -2.25
N PHE A 131 -16.94 -15.43 -3.21
CA PHE A 131 -16.59 -15.32 -4.62
C PHE A 131 -15.63 -14.15 -4.86
N SER A 132 -15.96 -12.96 -4.34
CA SER A 132 -15.13 -11.76 -4.49
C SER A 132 -13.76 -11.94 -3.81
N SER A 133 -13.74 -12.54 -2.60
CA SER A 133 -12.50 -12.86 -1.90
C SER A 133 -11.66 -13.89 -2.64
N GLY A 134 -12.29 -14.87 -3.31
CA GLY A 134 -11.61 -15.85 -4.15
C GLY A 134 -10.94 -15.24 -5.38
N VAL A 135 -11.63 -14.30 -6.07
CA VAL A 135 -11.02 -13.54 -7.17
C VAL A 135 -9.80 -12.76 -6.70
N VAL A 136 -9.91 -12.08 -5.56
CA VAL A 136 -8.82 -11.27 -4.97
C VAL A 136 -7.67 -12.15 -4.48
N LEU A 137 -7.96 -13.34 -3.95
CA LEU A 137 -6.95 -14.33 -3.57
C LEU A 137 -6.11 -14.73 -4.78
N ILE A 138 -6.74 -15.03 -5.93
CA ILE A 138 -6.03 -15.38 -7.18
C ILE A 138 -5.12 -14.23 -7.62
N VAL A 139 -5.62 -12.99 -7.60
CA VAL A 139 -4.82 -11.80 -7.93
C VAL A 139 -3.66 -11.62 -6.97
N SER A 140 -3.88 -11.82 -5.68
CA SER A 140 -2.85 -11.66 -4.64
C SER A 140 -1.75 -12.72 -4.76
N LEU A 141 -2.11 -13.98 -4.99
CA LEU A 141 -1.15 -15.07 -5.21
C LEU A 141 -0.33 -14.84 -6.48
N SER A 142 -0.96 -14.33 -7.54
CA SER A 142 -0.26 -13.93 -8.77
C SER A 142 0.75 -12.82 -8.48
N ALA A 143 0.35 -11.76 -7.78
CA ALA A 143 1.22 -10.65 -7.45
C ALA A 143 2.40 -11.07 -6.55
N ILE A 144 2.15 -11.93 -5.56
CA ILE A 144 3.19 -12.52 -4.70
C ILE A 144 4.21 -13.32 -5.51
N GLY A 145 3.75 -14.19 -6.42
CA GLY A 145 4.64 -14.99 -7.27
C GLY A 145 5.51 -14.13 -8.21
N VAL A 146 5.04 -12.94 -8.57
CA VAL A 146 5.84 -11.95 -9.29
C VAL A 146 6.86 -11.27 -8.36
N CYS A 147 6.44 -10.87 -7.16
CA CYS A 147 7.33 -10.28 -6.14
C CYS A 147 8.50 -11.19 -5.76
N GLU A 148 8.30 -12.51 -5.65
CA GLU A 148 9.36 -13.46 -5.31
C GLU A 148 10.46 -13.55 -6.39
N ARG A 149 10.12 -13.26 -7.65
CA ARG A 149 11.03 -13.40 -8.79
C ARG A 149 11.73 -12.09 -9.18
N CYS A 150 11.22 -10.95 -8.72
CA CYS A 150 11.75 -9.64 -9.06
C CYS A 150 12.48 -9.03 -7.87
N LYS A 151 13.67 -8.48 -8.11
CA LYS A 151 14.36 -7.67 -7.10
C LYS A 151 13.55 -6.40 -6.86
N MET A 152 12.95 -6.30 -5.69
CA MET A 152 11.97 -5.27 -5.38
C MET A 152 12.67 -3.97 -4.97
N ASP A 153 13.02 -3.16 -5.97
CA ASP A 153 13.52 -1.80 -5.76
C ASP A 153 12.34 -0.82 -5.81
N GLY A 154 11.93 -0.25 -4.66
CA GLY A 154 11.26 1.05 -4.52
C GLY A 154 9.97 1.43 -5.28
N GLY A 155 9.46 0.63 -6.22
CA GLY A 155 8.60 1.13 -7.30
C GLY A 155 7.09 0.78 -7.25
N GLY A 156 6.64 0.06 -6.22
CA GLY A 156 5.23 -0.33 -6.07
C GLY A 156 4.71 -1.28 -7.15
N VAL A 157 3.38 -1.32 -7.32
CA VAL A 157 2.70 -2.29 -8.22
C VAL A 157 3.07 -2.07 -9.69
N TYR A 158 3.18 -0.82 -10.14
CA TYR A 158 3.51 -0.52 -11.53
C TYR A 158 4.88 -1.03 -11.93
N PHE A 159 5.91 -0.75 -11.13
CA PHE A 159 7.28 -1.18 -11.39
C PHE A 159 7.40 -2.70 -11.46
N LEU A 160 6.68 -3.40 -10.57
CA LEU A 160 6.64 -4.85 -10.57
C LEU A 160 6.07 -5.40 -11.89
N ILE A 161 4.96 -4.83 -12.36
CA ILE A 161 4.28 -5.27 -13.58
C ILE A 161 5.08 -4.89 -14.84
N SER A 162 5.64 -3.67 -14.89
CA SER A 162 6.44 -3.21 -16.03
C SER A 162 7.73 -4.02 -16.19
N HIS A 163 8.32 -4.50 -15.09
CA HIS A 163 9.52 -5.34 -15.13
C HIS A 163 9.25 -6.74 -15.70
N VAL A 164 8.09 -7.34 -15.41
CA VAL A 164 7.77 -8.71 -15.85
C VAL A 164 7.06 -8.76 -17.20
N LEU A 165 6.10 -7.87 -17.46
CA LEU A 165 5.32 -7.86 -18.70
C LEU A 165 5.88 -6.89 -19.76
N GLY A 166 6.91 -6.12 -19.41
CA GLY A 166 7.49 -5.08 -20.25
C GLY A 166 6.73 -3.75 -20.18
N GLY A 167 7.42 -2.65 -20.47
CA GLY A 167 6.90 -1.29 -20.28
C GLY A 167 5.61 -0.97 -21.04
N ARG A 168 5.36 -1.58 -22.20
CA ARG A 168 4.12 -1.33 -22.98
C ARG A 168 2.87 -1.89 -22.29
N ILE A 169 2.95 -3.13 -21.81
CA ILE A 169 1.83 -3.77 -21.09
C ILE A 169 1.71 -3.16 -19.70
N GLY A 170 2.84 -2.93 -19.02
CA GLY A 170 2.89 -2.23 -17.73
C GLY A 170 2.25 -0.86 -17.78
N GLY A 171 2.53 -0.05 -18.81
CA GLY A 171 1.93 1.27 -19.00
C GLY A 171 0.41 1.24 -19.15
N SER A 172 -0.13 0.32 -19.94
CA SER A 172 -1.58 0.17 -20.10
C SER A 172 -2.27 -0.22 -18.78
N VAL A 173 -1.72 -1.23 -18.08
CA VAL A 173 -2.24 -1.68 -16.79
C VAL A 173 -2.10 -0.59 -15.73
N GLY A 174 -1.01 0.17 -15.74
CA GLY A 174 -0.75 1.28 -14.83
C GLY A 174 -1.75 2.43 -15.02
N VAL A 175 -2.07 2.81 -16.25
CA VAL A 175 -3.11 3.84 -16.52
C VAL A 175 -4.48 3.37 -16.05
N MET A 176 -4.84 2.11 -16.31
CA MET A 176 -6.10 1.53 -15.80
C MET A 176 -6.15 1.54 -14.28
N TYR A 177 -5.05 1.17 -13.62
CA TYR A 177 -4.94 1.20 -12.16
C TYR A 177 -5.09 2.62 -11.61
N CYS A 178 -4.47 3.63 -12.23
CA CYS A 178 -4.64 5.03 -11.84
C CYS A 178 -6.10 5.47 -11.91
N PHE A 179 -6.82 5.10 -12.98
CA PHE A 179 -8.24 5.40 -13.13
C PHE A 179 -9.10 4.68 -12.07
N SER A 180 -8.81 3.42 -11.77
CA SER A 180 -9.50 2.67 -10.71
C SER A 180 -9.31 3.30 -9.33
N GLN A 181 -8.10 3.75 -9.01
CA GLN A 181 -7.84 4.46 -7.74
C GLN A 181 -8.56 5.82 -7.68
N ALA A 182 -8.66 6.53 -8.81
CA ALA A 182 -9.44 7.76 -8.92
C ALA A 182 -10.93 7.53 -8.60
N ALA A 183 -11.51 6.50 -9.23
CA ALA A 183 -12.88 6.08 -8.96
C ALA A 183 -13.08 5.61 -7.51
N GLY A 184 -12.10 4.93 -6.93
CA GLY A 184 -12.12 4.44 -5.55
C GLY A 184 -12.15 5.55 -4.48
N CYS A 185 -11.37 6.62 -4.64
CA CYS A 185 -11.51 7.78 -3.74
C CYS A 185 -12.85 8.49 -3.97
N SER A 186 -13.31 8.65 -5.21
CA SER A 186 -14.62 9.27 -5.48
C SER A 186 -15.73 8.53 -4.73
N LEU A 187 -15.71 7.19 -4.77
CA LEU A 187 -16.63 6.35 -4.00
C LEU A 187 -16.47 6.55 -2.47
N SER A 188 -15.23 6.61 -1.99
CA SER A 188 -14.96 6.81 -0.55
C SER A 188 -15.51 8.14 -0.06
N VAL A 189 -15.26 9.23 -0.79
CA VAL A 189 -15.64 10.58 -0.38
C VAL A 189 -17.11 10.87 -0.64
N MET A 190 -17.72 10.24 -1.66
CA MET A 190 -19.18 10.28 -1.82
C MET A 190 -19.88 9.59 -0.64
N GLY A 191 -19.39 8.42 -0.20
CA GLY A 191 -19.94 7.76 0.99
C GLY A 191 -19.80 8.63 2.26
N PHE A 192 -18.69 9.35 2.41
CA PHE A 192 -18.55 10.34 3.48
C PHE A 192 -19.60 11.45 3.40
N GLY A 193 -19.81 12.02 2.21
CA GLY A 193 -20.82 13.05 1.98
C GLY A 193 -22.26 12.58 2.24
N GLU A 194 -22.60 11.36 1.81
CA GLU A 194 -23.91 10.75 2.08
C GLU A 194 -24.14 10.50 3.57
N SER A 195 -23.10 10.07 4.30
CA SER A 195 -23.17 9.86 5.74
C SER A 195 -23.43 11.17 6.50
N ILE A 196 -22.76 12.27 6.15
CA ILE A 196 -23.02 13.58 6.77
C ILE A 196 -24.40 14.11 6.39
N MET A 197 -24.81 13.95 5.13
CA MET A 197 -26.15 14.33 4.70
C MET A 197 -27.23 13.56 5.49
N GLY A 198 -27.02 12.26 5.73
CA GLY A 198 -27.89 11.44 6.57
C GLY A 198 -27.98 11.94 8.01
N LEU A 199 -26.88 12.45 8.58
CA LEU A 199 -26.86 13.05 9.93
C LEU A 199 -27.57 14.41 9.99
N MET A 200 -27.60 15.16 8.90
CA MET A 200 -28.29 16.45 8.80
C MET A 200 -29.80 16.30 8.54
N GLU A 201 -30.30 15.08 8.34
CA GLU A 201 -31.69 14.78 7.93
C GLU A 201 -32.15 15.52 6.66
N ASP A 202 -31.19 15.97 5.84
CA ASP A 202 -31.44 16.71 4.61
C ASP A 202 -31.48 15.78 3.40
N SER A 203 -32.58 15.79 2.65
CA SER A 203 -32.75 14.91 1.48
C SER A 203 -32.14 15.46 0.18
N ASN A 204 -31.33 16.53 0.24
CA ASN A 204 -30.84 17.19 -0.97
C ASN A 204 -29.52 16.54 -1.46
N PRO A 205 -29.52 15.86 -2.62
CA PRO A 205 -28.33 15.18 -3.15
C PRO A 205 -27.18 16.14 -3.49
N TRP A 206 -27.47 17.43 -3.69
CA TRP A 206 -26.45 18.45 -3.93
C TRP A 206 -25.59 18.73 -2.70
N ILE A 207 -26.13 18.54 -1.49
CA ILE A 207 -25.37 18.75 -0.25
C ILE A 207 -24.31 17.67 -0.10
N ALA A 208 -24.67 16.39 -0.29
CA ALA A 208 -23.71 15.29 -0.26
C ALA A 208 -22.57 15.48 -1.28
N ARG A 209 -22.90 15.92 -2.50
CA ARG A 209 -21.90 16.22 -3.54
C ARG A 209 -21.02 17.42 -3.17
N GLY A 210 -21.60 18.47 -2.59
CA GLY A 210 -20.88 19.66 -2.13
C GLY A 210 -19.87 19.32 -1.03
N ILE A 211 -20.31 18.54 -0.02
CA ILE A 211 -19.45 18.04 1.05
C ILE A 211 -18.35 17.15 0.48
N ALA A 212 -18.69 16.20 -0.39
CA ALA A 212 -17.72 15.31 -1.01
C ALA A 212 -16.64 16.10 -1.78
N THR A 213 -17.05 17.10 -2.56
CA THR A 213 -16.12 17.97 -3.30
C THR A 213 -15.21 18.76 -2.36
N ALA A 214 -15.78 19.33 -1.28
CA ALA A 214 -15.01 20.06 -0.29
C ALA A 214 -13.97 19.17 0.41
N VAL A 215 -14.33 17.92 0.72
CA VAL A 215 -13.42 16.94 1.35
C VAL A 215 -12.30 16.53 0.40
N VAL A 216 -12.60 16.24 -0.87
CA VAL A 216 -11.54 15.92 -1.87
C VAL A 216 -10.55 17.09 -1.98
N LEU A 217 -11.04 18.32 -2.11
CA LEU A 217 -10.19 19.51 -2.22
C LEU A 217 -9.33 19.73 -0.96
N LEU A 218 -9.89 19.49 0.22
CA LEU A 218 -9.16 19.54 1.49
C LEU A 218 -8.06 18.48 1.53
N LEU A 219 -8.38 17.23 1.20
CA LEU A 219 -7.41 16.11 1.18
C LEU A 219 -6.33 16.32 0.12
N LEU A 220 -6.67 16.92 -1.02
CA LEU A 220 -5.72 17.34 -2.04
C LEU A 220 -4.75 18.38 -1.47
N GLY A 221 -5.25 19.40 -0.76
CA GLY A 221 -4.43 20.41 -0.07
C GLY A 221 -3.48 19.80 0.98
N ILE A 222 -3.95 18.82 1.75
CA ILE A 222 -3.10 18.10 2.73
C ILE A 222 -2.00 17.30 2.02
N ASN A 223 -2.34 16.59 0.94
CA ASN A 223 -1.36 15.76 0.21
C ASN A 223 -0.24 16.60 -0.43
N VAL A 224 -0.55 17.83 -0.82
CA VAL A 224 0.44 18.81 -1.30
C VAL A 224 1.43 19.22 -0.20
N ALA A 225 0.96 19.39 1.03
CA ALA A 225 1.77 19.93 2.13
C ALA A 225 2.84 18.95 2.66
N GLY A 226 2.70 17.65 2.40
CA GLY A 226 3.73 16.65 2.68
C GLY A 226 3.20 15.30 3.17
N VAL A 227 3.54 14.23 2.44
CA VAL A 227 2.99 12.88 2.63
C VAL A 227 3.64 12.09 3.78
N LYS A 228 4.74 12.57 4.39
CA LYS A 228 5.51 11.78 5.38
C LYS A 228 4.75 11.48 6.67
N TRP A 229 3.82 12.36 7.09
CA TRP A 229 3.01 12.15 8.29
C TRP A 229 1.87 11.14 8.10
N VAL A 230 1.40 10.98 6.87
CA VAL A 230 0.21 10.17 6.54
C VAL A 230 0.41 8.71 6.95
N ILE A 231 1.59 8.16 6.70
CA ILE A 231 1.88 6.74 6.97
C ILE A 231 1.89 6.46 8.48
N ARG A 232 2.39 7.39 9.31
CA ARG A 232 2.35 7.22 10.78
C ARG A 232 0.94 7.35 11.35
N VAL A 233 0.12 8.22 10.75
CA VAL A 233 -1.29 8.39 11.14
C VAL A 233 -2.10 7.14 10.81
N GLN A 234 -1.74 6.39 9.77
CA GLN A 234 -2.45 5.20 9.30
C GLN A 234 -2.65 4.12 10.38
N LEU A 235 -1.67 3.91 11.28
CA LEU A 235 -1.82 2.98 12.42
C LEU A 235 -2.89 3.45 13.41
N VAL A 236 -2.95 4.74 13.71
CA VAL A 236 -3.98 5.33 14.58
C VAL A 236 -5.36 5.19 13.95
N LEU A 237 -5.46 5.41 12.63
CA LEU A 237 -6.71 5.23 11.90
C LEU A 237 -7.20 3.78 11.93
N LEU A 238 -6.29 2.80 11.80
CA LEU A 238 -6.64 1.38 11.92
C LEU A 238 -7.23 1.05 13.29
N VAL A 239 -6.63 1.57 14.37
CA VAL A 239 -7.12 1.33 15.74
C VAL A 239 -8.56 1.83 15.87
N ILE A 240 -8.87 3.01 15.33
CA ILE A 240 -10.23 3.57 15.42
C ILE A 240 -11.22 2.75 14.58
N ILE A 241 -10.83 2.32 13.37
CA ILE A 241 -11.66 1.43 12.53
C ILE A 241 -11.92 0.11 13.27
N PHE A 242 -10.89 -0.49 13.88
CA PHE A 242 -11.03 -1.73 14.63
C PHE A 242 -11.96 -1.56 15.83
N LEU A 243 -11.81 -0.49 16.61
CA LEU A 243 -12.71 -0.16 17.72
C LEU A 243 -14.16 0.04 17.23
N SER A 244 -14.35 0.63 16.06
CA SER A 244 -15.68 0.84 15.47
C SER A 244 -16.35 -0.47 15.06
N VAL A 245 -15.59 -1.41 14.48
CA VAL A 245 -16.09 -2.75 14.15
C VAL A 245 -16.39 -3.54 15.42
N MET A 246 -15.54 -3.44 16.45
CA MET A 246 -15.80 -4.08 17.74
C MET A 246 -17.03 -3.49 18.43
N ASP A 247 -17.22 -2.16 18.39
CA ASP A 247 -18.41 -1.50 18.94
C ASP A 247 -19.70 -1.97 18.27
N PHE A 248 -19.67 -2.16 16.95
CA PHE A 248 -20.77 -2.78 16.21
C PHE A 248 -21.04 -4.22 16.64
N LEU A 249 -19.98 -5.05 16.78
CA LEU A 249 -20.13 -6.46 17.17
C LEU A 249 -20.58 -6.64 18.62
N VAL A 250 -20.21 -5.74 19.53
CA VAL A 250 -20.72 -5.74 20.91
C VAL A 250 -22.15 -5.17 20.94
N GLY A 251 -22.42 -4.16 20.13
CA GLY A 251 -23.73 -3.52 19.98
C GLY A 251 -24.81 -4.50 19.58
N SER A 252 -24.50 -5.44 18.69
CA SER A 252 -25.46 -6.47 18.29
C SER A 252 -25.99 -7.35 19.43
N PHE A 253 -25.26 -7.49 20.54
CA PHE A 253 -25.70 -8.25 21.73
C PHE A 253 -26.37 -7.39 22.79
N VAL A 254 -26.01 -6.11 22.89
CA VAL A 254 -26.38 -5.25 24.03
C VAL A 254 -27.50 -4.27 23.67
N HIS A 255 -27.49 -3.75 22.44
CA HIS A 255 -28.40 -2.69 22.01
C HIS A 255 -29.54 -3.26 21.16
N THR A 256 -30.76 -2.85 21.47
CA THR A 256 -31.95 -3.14 20.68
C THR A 256 -32.73 -1.87 20.46
N ASP A 257 -33.02 -1.56 19.20
CA ASP A 257 -33.81 -0.41 18.81
C ASP A 257 -34.98 -0.86 17.91
N PRO A 258 -36.13 -1.19 18.51
CA PRO A 258 -37.30 -1.63 17.76
C PRO A 258 -37.85 -0.57 16.79
N ALA A 259 -37.61 0.72 17.02
CA ALA A 259 -38.11 1.79 16.16
C ALA A 259 -37.43 1.79 14.80
N ASN A 260 -36.12 1.49 14.77
CA ASN A 260 -35.33 1.36 13.54
C ASN A 260 -35.29 -0.09 13.01
N GLY A 261 -36.02 -1.02 13.64
CA GLY A 261 -36.11 -2.42 13.25
C GLY A 261 -34.88 -3.26 13.63
N VAL A 262 -34.16 -2.87 14.67
CA VAL A 262 -33.09 -3.64 15.33
C VAL A 262 -33.71 -4.39 16.51
N LEU A 263 -34.13 -5.63 16.29
CA LEU A 263 -34.86 -6.43 17.28
C LEU A 263 -33.93 -7.33 18.12
N GLY A 264 -32.63 -7.34 17.81
CA GLY A 264 -31.66 -8.27 18.37
C GLY A 264 -31.74 -9.65 17.70
N TYR A 265 -30.99 -10.62 18.24
CA TYR A 265 -30.88 -11.96 17.66
C TYR A 265 -32.20 -12.73 17.75
N LEU A 266 -32.94 -12.77 16.63
CA LEU A 266 -34.18 -13.54 16.50
C LEU A 266 -34.06 -14.58 15.38
N ALA A 267 -34.47 -15.82 15.66
CA ALA A 267 -34.55 -16.88 14.67
C ALA A 267 -35.53 -16.54 13.53
N SER A 268 -36.58 -15.75 13.80
CA SER A 268 -37.50 -15.27 12.78
C SER A 268 -36.84 -14.32 11.79
N ASN A 269 -35.98 -13.40 12.26
CA ASN A 269 -35.24 -12.48 11.40
C ASN A 269 -34.25 -13.25 10.53
N LEU A 270 -33.52 -14.18 11.13
CA LEU A 270 -32.56 -15.02 10.41
C LEU A 270 -33.23 -15.85 9.31
N ASN A 271 -34.43 -16.39 9.56
CA ASN A 271 -35.17 -17.13 8.54
C ASN A 271 -35.72 -16.21 7.45
N ASN A 272 -36.30 -15.06 7.83
CA ASN A 272 -36.86 -14.09 6.87
C ASN A 272 -35.78 -13.45 5.98
N ASN A 273 -34.56 -13.26 6.50
CA ASN A 273 -33.42 -12.70 5.79
C ASN A 273 -32.54 -13.76 5.12
N SER A 274 -32.91 -15.04 5.21
CA SER A 274 -32.11 -16.15 4.64
C SER A 274 -32.15 -16.16 3.10
N GLN A 275 -33.33 -15.91 2.52
CA GLN A 275 -33.55 -15.91 1.07
C GLN A 275 -33.37 -14.53 0.45
N SER A 276 -33.01 -14.50 -0.84
CA SER A 276 -32.90 -13.27 -1.64
C SER A 276 -34.26 -12.66 -1.98
N ASP A 277 -34.33 -11.34 -1.95
CA ASP A 277 -35.48 -10.52 -2.35
C ASP A 277 -34.91 -9.19 -2.81
N PHE A 278 -34.70 -9.09 -4.12
CA PHE A 278 -34.09 -7.92 -4.74
C PHE A 278 -35.15 -6.85 -4.92
N LEU A 279 -34.83 -5.61 -4.54
CA LEU A 279 -35.64 -4.45 -4.89
C LEU A 279 -35.75 -4.31 -6.42
N GLU A 280 -36.83 -3.65 -6.88
CA GLU A 280 -37.05 -3.43 -8.31
C GLU A 280 -35.85 -2.70 -8.95
N GLY A 281 -35.28 -3.30 -10.01
CA GLY A 281 -34.10 -2.78 -10.70
C GLY A 281 -32.76 -3.31 -10.18
N GLU A 282 -32.75 -3.99 -9.03
CA GLU A 282 -31.55 -4.59 -8.48
C GLU A 282 -31.37 -6.04 -8.93
N SER A 283 -30.10 -6.43 -9.08
CA SER A 283 -29.74 -7.78 -9.51
C SER A 283 -28.55 -8.28 -8.70
N PHE A 284 -28.32 -9.60 -8.76
CA PHE A 284 -27.13 -10.22 -8.20
C PHE A 284 -25.83 -9.52 -8.66
N PHE A 285 -25.74 -9.16 -9.94
CA PHE A 285 -24.55 -8.51 -10.49
C PHE A 285 -24.37 -7.07 -10.02
N THR A 286 -25.46 -6.33 -9.78
CA THR A 286 -25.38 -4.98 -9.23
C THR A 286 -24.76 -5.00 -7.83
N ILE A 287 -25.23 -5.93 -7.01
CA ILE A 287 -24.77 -6.09 -5.62
C ILE A 287 -23.35 -6.64 -5.58
N MET A 288 -23.04 -7.60 -6.44
CA MET A 288 -21.68 -8.10 -6.60
C MET A 288 -20.73 -6.98 -7.03
N GLY A 289 -21.11 -6.12 -7.97
CA GLY A 289 -20.31 -4.97 -8.40
C GLY A 289 -20.05 -3.98 -7.27
N LEU A 290 -21.08 -3.67 -6.47
CA LEU A 290 -20.97 -2.81 -5.30
C LEU A 290 -20.02 -3.42 -4.25
N PHE A 291 -20.18 -4.70 -3.92
CA PHE A 291 -19.33 -5.38 -2.96
C PHE A 291 -17.89 -5.52 -3.48
N PHE A 292 -17.71 -5.84 -4.75
CA PHE A 292 -16.42 -6.05 -5.38
C PHE A 292 -15.53 -4.81 -5.29
N SER A 293 -16.11 -3.61 -5.37
CA SER A 293 -15.37 -2.35 -5.15
C SER A 293 -14.60 -2.34 -3.83
N THR A 294 -15.13 -2.99 -2.80
CA THR A 294 -14.56 -3.02 -1.44
C THR A 294 -13.30 -3.87 -1.35
N VAL A 295 -13.21 -4.94 -2.13
CA VAL A 295 -12.08 -5.88 -2.06
C VAL A 295 -10.90 -5.49 -2.97
N THR A 296 -11.07 -4.46 -3.80
CA THR A 296 -10.04 -4.00 -4.76
C THR A 296 -8.78 -3.41 -4.12
N GLY A 297 -8.87 -2.95 -2.87
CA GLY A 297 -7.79 -2.26 -2.15
C GLY A 297 -6.58 -3.11 -1.74
N ILE A 298 -6.57 -4.42 -2.06
CA ILE A 298 -5.52 -5.37 -1.62
C ILE A 298 -4.11 -4.99 -2.09
N LEU A 299 -4.00 -4.29 -3.23
CA LEU A 299 -2.72 -3.91 -3.84
C LEU A 299 -2.01 -2.76 -3.10
N ALA A 300 -2.67 -2.14 -2.11
CA ALA A 300 -2.09 -1.08 -1.30
C ALA A 300 -0.84 -1.51 -0.53
N GLY A 301 -0.77 -2.77 -0.07
CA GLY A 301 0.41 -3.30 0.60
C GLY A 301 1.63 -3.39 -0.31
N ILE A 302 1.43 -3.73 -1.59
CA ILE A 302 2.50 -3.79 -2.59
C ILE A 302 2.99 -2.40 -2.95
N ASN A 303 2.12 -1.38 -2.94
CA ASN A 303 2.52 0.00 -3.20
C ASN A 303 3.47 0.57 -2.13
N MET A 304 3.59 -0.07 -0.96
CA MET A 304 4.53 0.28 0.10
C MET A 304 5.84 -0.51 0.01
N SER A 305 6.07 -1.29 -1.05
CA SER A 305 7.23 -2.17 -1.15
C SER A 305 8.58 -1.49 -1.00
N GLY A 306 8.69 -0.21 -1.36
CA GLY A 306 9.89 0.60 -1.18
C GLY A 306 10.15 1.08 0.24
N ASP A 307 9.15 0.99 1.13
CA ASP A 307 9.20 1.48 2.51
C ASP A 307 9.30 0.32 3.52
N LEU A 308 9.48 -0.93 3.06
CA LEU A 308 9.53 -2.13 3.92
C LEU A 308 10.96 -2.60 4.19
N HIS A 309 11.18 -3.14 5.40
CA HIS A 309 12.47 -3.74 5.78
C HIS A 309 12.82 -4.98 4.95
N ASP A 310 11.86 -5.90 4.80
CA ASP A 310 12.01 -7.12 4.01
C ASP A 310 10.78 -7.34 3.12
N PRO A 311 10.75 -6.77 1.92
CA PRO A 311 9.55 -6.76 1.10
C PRO A 311 9.22 -8.15 0.56
N PHE A 312 10.18 -9.08 0.48
CA PHE A 312 9.97 -10.46 0.02
C PHE A 312 9.13 -11.28 1.00
N ASN A 313 9.38 -11.16 2.30
CA ASN A 313 8.61 -11.88 3.32
C ASN A 313 7.41 -11.07 3.82
N ASN A 314 7.51 -9.74 3.85
CA ASN A 314 6.45 -8.89 4.43
C ASN A 314 5.20 -8.82 3.53
N ILE A 315 5.37 -8.75 2.19
CA ILE A 315 4.23 -8.65 1.27
C ILE A 315 3.33 -9.90 1.32
N PRO A 316 3.85 -11.13 1.18
CA PRO A 316 3.01 -12.32 1.16
C PRO A 316 2.25 -12.52 2.47
N THR A 317 2.96 -12.45 3.60
CA THR A 317 2.36 -12.66 4.92
C THR A 317 1.36 -11.56 5.26
N GLY A 318 1.68 -10.28 4.99
CA GLY A 318 0.80 -9.15 5.28
C GLY A 318 -0.45 -9.13 4.40
N THR A 319 -0.32 -9.41 3.11
CA THR A 319 -1.44 -9.39 2.16
C THR A 319 -2.41 -10.54 2.40
N LEU A 320 -1.91 -11.76 2.60
CA LEU A 320 -2.76 -12.93 2.82
C LEU A 320 -3.45 -12.88 4.19
N SER A 321 -2.76 -12.42 5.24
CA SER A 321 -3.40 -12.23 6.55
C SER A 321 -4.47 -11.14 6.54
N ALA A 322 -4.22 -10.01 5.86
CA ALA A 322 -5.22 -8.95 5.71
C ALA A 322 -6.46 -9.44 4.94
N LEU A 323 -6.26 -10.20 3.85
CA LEU A 323 -7.36 -10.80 3.10
C LEU A 323 -8.18 -11.73 4.01
N GLY A 324 -7.54 -12.66 4.72
CA GLY A 324 -8.23 -13.59 5.62
C GLY A 324 -9.02 -12.89 6.73
N VAL A 325 -8.42 -11.90 7.41
CA VAL A 325 -9.10 -11.12 8.45
C VAL A 325 -10.27 -10.33 7.87
N SER A 326 -10.09 -9.65 6.74
CA SER A 326 -11.16 -8.88 6.11
C SER A 326 -12.33 -9.76 5.67
N THR A 327 -12.08 -10.91 5.02
CA THR A 327 -13.12 -11.85 4.62
C THR A 327 -13.90 -12.37 5.83
N PHE A 328 -13.21 -12.69 6.92
CA PHE A 328 -13.85 -13.08 8.17
C PHE A 328 -14.76 -11.98 8.71
N LEU A 329 -14.26 -10.73 8.78
CA LEU A 329 -15.04 -9.58 9.23
C LEU A 329 -16.27 -9.32 8.33
N TYR A 330 -16.16 -9.48 7.01
CA TYR A 330 -17.29 -9.32 6.10
C TYR A 330 -18.40 -10.32 6.35
N VAL A 331 -18.03 -11.60 6.50
CA VAL A 331 -18.99 -12.67 6.81
C VAL A 331 -19.63 -12.43 8.17
N ALA A 332 -18.84 -12.04 9.17
CA ALA A 332 -19.34 -11.73 10.51
C ALA A 332 -20.35 -10.57 10.49
N ILE A 333 -19.99 -9.42 9.89
CA ILE A 333 -20.88 -8.25 9.82
C ILE A 333 -22.14 -8.58 9.03
N ALA A 334 -22.03 -9.26 7.89
CA ALA A 334 -23.17 -9.64 7.07
C ALA A 334 -24.15 -10.56 7.83
N THR A 335 -23.63 -11.55 8.55
CA THR A 335 -24.43 -12.49 9.34
C THR A 335 -25.08 -11.80 10.53
N VAL A 336 -24.35 -10.91 11.23
CA VAL A 336 -24.88 -10.14 12.36
C VAL A 336 -26.02 -9.22 11.93
N LEU A 337 -25.85 -8.46 10.84
CA LEU A 337 -26.91 -7.59 10.31
C LEU A 337 -28.15 -8.39 9.90
N GLY A 338 -27.96 -9.52 9.23
CA GLY A 338 -29.06 -10.40 8.83
C GLY A 338 -29.78 -11.07 10.01
N ALA A 339 -29.09 -11.33 11.11
CA ALA A 339 -29.68 -11.96 12.30
C ALA A 339 -30.40 -10.96 13.23
N THR A 340 -29.99 -9.69 13.23
CA THR A 340 -30.44 -8.67 14.20
C THR A 340 -31.49 -7.70 13.65
N CYS A 341 -31.45 -7.40 12.35
CA CYS A 341 -32.30 -6.39 11.74
C CYS A 341 -33.45 -6.99 10.94
N THR A 342 -34.57 -6.26 10.85
CA THR A 342 -35.65 -6.60 9.92
C THR A 342 -35.26 -6.30 8.47
N ARG A 343 -35.84 -7.05 7.52
CA ARG A 343 -35.56 -6.90 6.09
C ARG A 343 -35.84 -5.49 5.56
N ALA A 344 -36.98 -4.92 5.96
CA ALA A 344 -37.38 -3.58 5.56
C ALA A 344 -36.36 -2.53 6.02
N SER A 345 -35.82 -2.66 7.24
CA SER A 345 -34.76 -1.76 7.73
C SER A 345 -33.45 -1.95 7.00
N LEU A 346 -33.07 -3.18 6.67
CA LEU A 346 -31.86 -3.47 5.89
C LEU A 346 -31.92 -2.86 4.48
N GLN A 347 -33.09 -2.91 3.83
CA GLN A 347 -33.31 -2.34 2.50
C GLN A 347 -33.52 -0.81 2.51
N GLY A 348 -34.16 -0.28 3.56
CA GLY A 348 -34.54 1.14 3.65
C GLY A 348 -33.47 2.06 4.24
N TYR A 349 -32.65 1.56 5.18
CA TYR A 349 -31.67 2.37 5.90
C TYR A 349 -30.24 1.94 5.56
N TYR A 350 -29.55 2.74 4.77
CA TYR A 350 -28.13 2.53 4.46
C TYR A 350 -27.25 2.57 5.72
N MET A 351 -27.59 3.42 6.70
CA MET A 351 -26.82 3.58 7.94
C MET A 351 -27.30 2.64 9.07
N ILE A 352 -27.98 1.54 8.75
CA ILE A 352 -28.53 0.61 9.76
C ILE A 352 -27.48 0.06 10.73
N ALA A 353 -26.22 -0.11 10.28
CA ALA A 353 -25.14 -0.60 11.13
C ALA A 353 -24.79 0.37 12.28
N GLU A 354 -25.00 1.68 12.12
CA GLU A 354 -24.88 2.66 13.19
C GLU A 354 -25.92 2.39 14.30
N LYS A 355 -27.16 2.05 13.92
CA LYS A 355 -28.25 1.78 14.87
C LYS A 355 -28.08 0.46 15.62
N VAL A 356 -27.25 -0.45 15.11
CA VAL A 356 -26.88 -1.70 15.79
C VAL A 356 -25.73 -1.48 16.78
N SER A 357 -24.88 -0.48 16.56
CA SER A 357 -23.70 -0.20 17.38
C SER A 357 -24.05 0.33 18.78
N VAL A 358 -23.18 0.11 19.78
CA VAL A 358 -23.42 0.62 21.14
C VAL A 358 -23.30 2.14 21.15
N ILE A 359 -22.25 2.65 20.52
CA ILE A 359 -21.92 4.07 20.45
C ILE A 359 -21.93 4.46 18.97
N GLY A 360 -23.10 4.86 18.47
CA GLY A 360 -23.27 5.28 17.07
C GLY A 360 -22.22 6.29 16.60
N ILE A 361 -21.80 7.22 17.48
CA ILE A 361 -20.76 8.20 17.21
C ILE A 361 -19.39 7.55 16.93
N LEU A 362 -19.05 6.46 17.64
CA LEU A 362 -17.80 5.73 17.42
C LEU A 362 -17.85 5.00 16.07
N PHE A 363 -18.98 4.37 15.74
CA PHE A 363 -19.17 3.74 14.43
C PHE A 363 -19.06 4.75 13.28
N LEU A 364 -19.69 5.93 13.41
CA LEU A 364 -19.58 7.03 12.46
C LEU A 364 -18.15 7.56 12.36
N ALA A 365 -17.44 7.70 13.48
CA ALA A 365 -16.03 8.07 13.47
C ALA A 365 -15.18 7.07 12.66
N GLY A 366 -15.41 5.76 12.84
CA GLY A 366 -14.79 4.71 12.04
C GLY A 366 -15.06 4.84 10.55
N LEU A 367 -16.31 5.09 10.17
CA LEU A 367 -16.72 5.34 8.78
C LEU A 367 -15.97 6.54 8.19
N TYR A 368 -15.96 7.67 8.89
CA TYR A 368 -15.32 8.90 8.43
C TYR A 368 -13.81 8.73 8.27
N ILE A 369 -13.18 8.08 9.25
CA ILE A 369 -11.74 7.79 9.24
C ILE A 369 -11.38 6.81 8.13
N SER A 370 -12.16 5.74 7.94
CA SER A 370 -11.99 4.78 6.85
C SER A 370 -12.03 5.46 5.49
N SER A 371 -13.03 6.32 5.27
CA SER A 371 -13.19 7.06 4.02
C SER A 371 -12.01 8.01 3.75
N ILE A 372 -11.63 8.83 4.74
CA ILE A 372 -10.51 9.76 4.62
C ILE A 372 -9.21 9.00 4.36
N SER A 373 -8.94 7.92 5.11
CA SER A 373 -7.73 7.13 4.94
C SER A 373 -7.62 6.49 3.55
N SER A 374 -8.72 5.92 3.06
CA SER A 374 -8.76 5.25 1.74
C SER A 374 -8.59 6.25 0.60
N CYS A 375 -9.20 7.45 0.72
CA CYS A 375 -8.99 8.49 -0.27
C CYS A 375 -7.57 9.08 -0.20
N MET A 376 -7.00 9.28 0.99
CA MET A 376 -5.60 9.69 1.13
C MET A 376 -4.66 8.69 0.43
N GLY A 377 -4.86 7.39 0.65
CA GLY A 377 -4.18 6.30 -0.07
C GLY A 377 -4.23 6.45 -1.59
N SER A 378 -5.43 6.72 -2.09
CA SER A 378 -5.70 6.88 -3.51
C SER A 378 -5.23 8.21 -4.09
N LEU A 379 -5.00 9.26 -3.29
CA LEU A 379 -4.54 10.57 -3.77
C LEU A 379 -3.04 10.62 -4.05
N TYR A 380 -2.19 9.89 -3.28
CA TYR A 380 -0.74 9.93 -3.49
C TYR A 380 -0.18 8.80 -4.38
N GLY A 381 -0.85 7.65 -4.46
CA GLY A 381 -0.39 6.50 -5.24
C GLY A 381 -0.38 6.73 -6.76
N PRO A 382 -1.53 7.07 -7.38
CA PRO A 382 -1.67 7.25 -8.83
C PRO A 382 -0.75 8.31 -9.45
N PRO A 383 -0.54 9.50 -8.84
CA PRO A 383 0.42 10.46 -9.39
C PRO A 383 1.86 9.92 -9.46
N ARG A 384 2.29 9.09 -8.50
CA ARG A 384 3.61 8.44 -8.53
C ARG A 384 3.71 7.42 -9.66
N ILE A 385 2.64 6.66 -9.87
CA ILE A 385 2.56 5.67 -10.96
C ILE A 385 2.57 6.38 -12.31
N LEU A 386 1.74 7.42 -12.48
CA LEU A 386 1.66 8.19 -13.72
C LEU A 386 2.99 8.89 -14.05
N GLN A 387 3.68 9.42 -13.03
CA GLN A 387 5.03 9.97 -13.18
C GLN A 387 6.04 8.91 -13.62
N SER A 388 5.95 7.68 -13.08
CA SER A 388 6.84 6.57 -13.46
C SER A 388 6.61 6.14 -14.91
N ILE A 389 5.35 6.03 -15.35
CA ILE A 389 4.99 5.74 -16.75
C ILE A 389 5.51 6.84 -17.69
N ALA A 390 5.38 8.11 -17.29
CA ALA A 390 5.86 9.24 -18.08
C ALA A 390 7.39 9.25 -18.23
N ASN A 391 8.12 8.88 -17.18
CA ASN A 391 9.59 8.77 -17.19
C ASN A 391 10.08 7.63 -18.08
N GLU A 392 9.34 6.52 -18.15
CA GLU A 392 9.63 5.40 -19.06
C GLU A 392 9.28 5.70 -20.53
N ASN A 393 8.74 6.89 -20.84
CA ASN A 393 8.33 7.32 -22.19
C ASN A 393 7.42 6.30 -22.90
N VAL A 394 6.59 5.56 -22.16
CA VAL A 394 5.68 4.55 -22.73
C VAL A 394 4.60 5.20 -23.60
N ILE A 395 4.10 6.37 -23.18
CA ILE A 395 3.07 7.14 -23.88
C ILE A 395 3.61 8.56 -24.14
N PRO A 396 3.81 8.97 -25.41
CA PRO A 396 4.42 10.26 -25.73
C PRO A 396 3.57 11.46 -25.30
N ALA A 397 2.24 11.30 -25.19
CA ALA A 397 1.32 12.38 -24.79
C ALA A 397 1.46 12.80 -23.31
N ILE A 398 1.89 11.89 -22.42
CA ILE A 398 2.02 12.17 -20.98
C ILE A 398 3.46 12.52 -20.58
N LYS A 399 4.37 12.73 -21.54
CA LYS A 399 5.78 13.06 -21.28
C LYS A 399 5.95 14.34 -20.47
N LEU A 400 5.00 15.27 -20.59
CA LEU A 400 4.92 16.49 -19.80
C LEU A 400 4.77 16.19 -18.29
N LEU A 401 4.27 14.99 -17.92
CA LEU A 401 4.03 14.57 -16.54
C LEU A 401 5.25 13.94 -15.83
N GLY A 402 6.38 13.76 -16.53
CA GLY A 402 7.56 13.09 -15.97
C GLY A 402 8.48 13.96 -15.10
N GLN A 403 8.65 15.24 -15.43
CA GLN A 403 9.73 16.06 -14.86
C GLN A 403 9.28 16.94 -13.67
N GLY A 404 9.73 16.62 -12.45
CA GLY A 404 9.78 17.56 -11.32
C GLY A 404 8.61 17.54 -10.30
N VAL A 405 8.74 18.37 -9.25
CA VAL A 405 7.79 18.47 -8.13
C VAL A 405 6.47 19.16 -8.53
N LEU A 406 6.55 20.15 -9.42
CA LEU A 406 5.40 20.86 -9.99
C LEU A 406 4.46 19.91 -10.76
N THR A 407 5.00 18.80 -11.22
CA THR A 407 4.35 17.88 -12.14
C THR A 407 3.62 16.76 -11.41
N ARG A 408 4.06 16.40 -10.18
CA ARG A 408 3.22 15.65 -9.23
C ARG A 408 1.94 16.40 -8.92
N PHE A 409 2.05 17.72 -8.80
CA PHE A 409 0.92 18.62 -8.61
C PHE A 409 0.00 18.63 -9.83
N LEU A 410 0.56 18.68 -11.04
CA LEU A 410 -0.20 18.63 -12.28
C LEU A 410 -0.90 17.27 -12.46
N SER A 411 -0.24 16.15 -12.14
CA SER A 411 -0.85 14.82 -12.14
C SER A 411 -1.96 14.68 -11.10
N MET A 412 -1.81 15.30 -9.92
CA MET A 412 -2.87 15.36 -8.93
C MET A 412 -4.07 16.16 -9.46
N LEU A 413 -3.85 17.36 -10.01
CA LEU A 413 -4.91 18.18 -10.64
C LEU A 413 -5.57 17.55 -11.86
N LEU A 414 -4.88 16.64 -12.56
CA LEU A 414 -5.44 15.95 -13.73
C LEU A 414 -6.36 14.79 -13.32
N LEU A 415 -6.16 14.25 -12.12
CA LEU A 415 -6.90 13.10 -11.59
C LEU A 415 -8.05 13.50 -10.66
N TRP A 416 -7.99 14.69 -10.06
CA TRP A 416 -8.90 15.21 -9.03
C TRP A 416 -9.30 16.64 -9.34
#